data_AF-A0A0C4EZ06-F1
#
_entry.id   AF-A0A0C4EZ06-F1
#
_cell.length_a   1.000
_cell.length_b   1.000
_cell.length_c   1.000
_cell.angle_alpha   90.00
_cell.angle_beta   90.00
_cell.angle_gamma   90.00
#
_symmetry.space_group_name_H-M   'P 1'
#
loop_
_entity.id
_entity.type
_entity.pdbx_description
1 polymer ?
#
loop_
_entity_poly.entity_id
_entity_poly.type
_entity_poly.pdbx_seq_one_letter_code
_entity_poly.pdbx_strand_id
1 'polypeptide(L)'
;MNLDVVLGQEARPRPTFSRRPGSETVDEPVGLCNAIILAKPFAPFIARWLSSYRSFNHHRWADHSSLMPWALAQAHPDELTVLGPRAFFYPLWHEDDLWVVHKTTDWDFDRSEQFAYHAWSSISHASYLASLDPDRIHASGGPERGESSFTYFVRRFIHDSIREQWRTAKANRTLGI
;
A
#
# COMPACT_ATOMS: atom_id res chain seq x y z
N MET A 1 -25.95 7.60 -0.69
CA MET A 1 -25.32 7.94 -1.98
C MET A 1 -24.23 6.91 -2.20
N ASN A 2 -24.32 6.10 -3.26
CA ASN A 2 -23.26 5.16 -3.61
C ASN A 2 -22.62 5.69 -4.90
N LEU A 3 -21.53 6.44 -4.75
CA LEU A 3 -20.85 7.06 -5.89
C LEU A 3 -20.07 5.99 -6.65
N ASP A 4 -19.92 6.22 -7.96
CA ASP A 4 -19.40 5.22 -8.89
C ASP A 4 -17.88 5.03 -8.80
N VAL A 5 -17.20 5.83 -7.99
CA VAL A 5 -15.75 5.81 -7.81
C VAL A 5 -15.40 5.91 -6.32
N VAL A 6 -14.38 5.16 -5.89
CA VAL A 6 -13.81 5.20 -4.54
C VAL A 6 -12.29 5.36 -4.63
N LEU A 7 -11.73 6.35 -3.93
CA LEU A 7 -10.29 6.56 -3.74
C LEU A 7 -9.97 6.74 -2.26
N GLY A 8 -8.76 6.37 -1.85
CA GLY A 8 -8.24 6.65 -0.51
C GLY A 8 -7.37 7.89 -0.46
N GLN A 9 -7.37 8.56 0.69
CA GLN A 9 -6.45 9.67 0.98
C GLN A 9 -5.06 9.16 1.32
N GLU A 10 -4.03 9.82 0.81
CA GLU A 10 -2.69 9.73 1.38
C GLU A 10 -2.55 10.79 2.48
N ALA A 11 -2.05 10.39 3.65
CA ALA A 11 -1.87 11.27 4.80
C ALA A 11 -0.47 11.88 4.84
N ARG A 12 -0.35 13.11 5.38
CA ARG A 12 0.95 13.70 5.67
C ARG A 12 1.62 12.93 6.81
N PRO A 13 2.94 12.69 6.72
CA PRO A 13 3.71 12.26 7.89
C PRO A 13 3.59 13.32 8.99
N ARG A 14 3.36 12.89 10.23
CA ARG A 14 3.49 13.78 11.38
C ARG A 14 4.88 13.69 11.98
N PRO A 15 5.45 14.81 12.48
CA PRO A 15 6.63 14.76 13.33
C PRO A 15 6.39 13.86 14.54
N THR A 16 7.32 12.92 14.76
CA THR A 16 7.15 11.67 15.52
C THR A 16 7.08 11.78 17.05
N PHE A 17 6.73 12.93 17.64
CA PHE A 17 6.81 13.10 19.11
C PHE A 17 5.49 13.02 19.88
N SER A 18 4.35 12.74 19.25
CA SER A 18 3.10 12.64 20.00
C SER A 18 2.18 11.58 19.45
N ARG A 19 2.35 10.34 19.91
CA ARG A 19 1.27 9.37 19.85
C ARG A 19 1.09 8.68 21.20
N ARG A 20 0.05 9.13 21.92
CA ARG A 20 -0.63 8.27 22.90
C ARG A 20 -1.54 7.31 22.12
N PRO A 21 -1.62 6.03 22.50
CA PRO A 21 -2.65 5.13 21.99
C PRO A 21 -4.04 5.75 22.23
N GLY A 22 -4.88 5.86 21.18
CA GLY A 22 -6.24 6.39 21.27
C GLY A 22 -6.44 7.89 20.92
N SER A 23 -5.41 8.61 20.48
CA SER A 23 -5.55 10.01 20.03
C SER A 23 -6.12 10.11 18.60
N GLU A 24 -7.43 10.24 18.48
CA GLU A 24 -8.17 10.54 17.24
C GLU A 24 -7.83 11.93 16.70
N THR A 25 -6.72 12.03 15.98
CA THR A 25 -6.45 13.22 15.18
C THR A 25 -6.31 12.71 13.76
N VAL A 26 -7.06 13.30 12.84
CA VAL A 26 -7.06 12.94 11.43
C VAL A 26 -5.74 13.46 10.82
N ASP A 27 -4.98 12.58 10.18
CA ASP A 27 -3.79 13.01 9.45
C ASP A 27 -4.19 13.93 8.29
N GLU A 28 -3.51 15.06 8.13
CA GLU A 28 -3.83 16.03 7.08
C GLU A 28 -3.66 15.37 5.70
N PRO A 29 -4.68 15.38 4.83
CA PRO A 29 -4.59 14.74 3.52
C PRO A 29 -3.59 15.47 2.61
N VAL A 30 -2.70 14.73 1.95
CA VAL A 30 -1.74 15.26 0.95
C VAL A 30 -2.30 15.17 -0.46
N GLY A 31 -3.18 14.20 -0.70
CA GLY A 31 -3.80 13.95 -2.00
C GLY A 31 -4.63 12.67 -2.00
N LEU A 32 -5.11 12.25 -3.18
CA LEU A 32 -5.74 10.94 -3.37
C LEU A 32 -4.80 10.06 -4.19
N CYS A 33 -4.26 9.03 -3.55
CA CYS A 33 -3.29 8.15 -4.20
C CYS A 33 -4.01 7.20 -5.19
N ASN A 34 -3.48 7.12 -6.41
CA ASN A 34 -4.01 6.27 -7.47
C ASN A 34 -3.61 4.78 -7.37
N ALA A 35 -2.85 4.37 -6.35
CA ALA A 35 -2.41 2.99 -6.20
C ALA A 35 -3.58 2.01 -6.02
N ILE A 36 -4.72 2.48 -5.48
CA ILE A 36 -5.98 1.73 -5.42
C ILE A 36 -7.12 2.64 -5.84
N ILE A 37 -7.78 2.29 -6.94
CA ILE A 37 -8.98 2.96 -7.45
C ILE A 37 -10.03 1.88 -7.72
N LEU A 38 -11.21 2.04 -7.12
CA LEU A 38 -12.38 1.25 -7.48
C LEU A 38 -13.33 2.16 -8.25
N ALA A 39 -13.72 1.76 -9.46
CA ALA A 39 -14.61 2.55 -10.29
C ALA A 39 -15.53 1.67 -11.14
N LYS A 40 -16.76 2.12 -11.36
CA LYS A 40 -17.59 1.57 -12.43
C LYS A 40 -16.98 1.92 -13.80
N PRO A 41 -17.22 1.09 -14.83
CA PRO A 41 -16.86 1.44 -16.19
C PRO A 41 -17.36 2.83 -16.58
N PHE A 42 -16.51 3.62 -17.22
CA PHE A 42 -16.83 4.95 -17.77
C PHE A 42 -17.25 6.01 -16.73
N ALA A 43 -16.93 5.82 -15.44
CA ALA A 43 -17.21 6.82 -14.43
C ALA A 43 -16.59 8.20 -14.81
N PRO A 44 -17.36 9.31 -14.72
CA PRO A 44 -16.91 10.63 -15.17
C PRO A 44 -15.58 11.08 -14.55
N PHE A 45 -15.38 10.84 -13.26
CA PHE A 45 -14.15 11.16 -12.55
C PHE A 45 -12.92 10.52 -13.21
N ILE A 46 -13.01 9.24 -13.57
CA ILE A 46 -11.93 8.50 -14.22
C ILE A 46 -11.65 9.06 -15.61
N ALA A 47 -12.69 9.38 -16.38
CA ALA A 47 -12.52 9.98 -17.70
C ALA A 47 -11.80 11.34 -17.63
N ARG A 48 -12.13 12.18 -16.65
CA ARG A 48 -11.45 13.47 -16.40
C ARG A 48 -10.00 13.27 -15.97
N TRP A 49 -9.77 12.37 -15.02
CA TRP A 49 -8.42 12.07 -14.55
C TRP A 49 -7.53 11.54 -15.67
N LEU A 50 -8.00 10.58 -16.48
CA LEU A 50 -7.27 10.10 -17.66
C LEU A 50 -7.03 11.21 -18.70
N SER A 51 -7.99 12.11 -18.91
CA SER A 51 -7.80 13.25 -19.81
C SER A 51 -6.67 14.19 -19.34
N SER A 52 -6.44 14.29 -18.03
CA SER A 52 -5.35 15.11 -17.48
C SER A 52 -3.94 14.59 -17.83
N TYR A 53 -3.80 13.31 -18.20
CA TYR A 53 -2.53 12.73 -18.62
C TYR A 53 -2.01 13.27 -19.96
N ARG A 54 -2.79 14.07 -20.70
CA ARG A 54 -2.32 14.76 -21.92
C ARG A 54 -1.10 15.65 -21.65
N SER A 55 -0.93 16.15 -20.44
CA SER A 55 0.21 16.96 -19.99
C SER A 55 1.12 16.21 -19.02
N PHE A 56 1.11 14.87 -19.05
CA PHE A 56 1.90 14.05 -18.13
C PHE A 56 3.40 14.35 -18.22
N ASN A 57 4.01 14.53 -17.05
CA ASN A 57 5.45 14.69 -16.92
C ASN A 57 5.99 13.59 -16.00
N HIS A 58 6.76 12.66 -16.57
CA HIS A 58 7.33 11.54 -15.83
C HIS A 58 8.28 11.96 -14.69
N HIS A 59 8.91 13.14 -14.77
CA HIS A 59 9.72 13.69 -13.68
C HIS A 59 8.88 14.19 -12.49
N ARG A 60 7.57 14.38 -12.69
CA ARG A 60 6.61 14.87 -11.70
C ARG A 60 5.42 13.93 -11.59
N TRP A 61 5.69 12.62 -11.57
CA TRP A 61 4.67 11.57 -11.57
C TRP A 61 3.63 11.72 -10.45
N ALA A 62 4.05 12.23 -9.27
CA ALA A 62 3.19 12.45 -8.12
C ALA A 62 2.09 13.51 -8.37
N ASP A 63 2.33 14.45 -9.28
CA ASP A 63 1.32 15.46 -9.64
C ASP A 63 0.09 14.78 -10.23
N HIS A 64 0.28 13.91 -11.23
CA HIS A 64 -0.81 13.18 -11.85
C HIS A 64 -1.32 12.01 -11.01
N SER A 65 -0.50 11.45 -10.13
CA SER A 65 -0.84 10.26 -9.33
C SER A 65 -1.54 10.57 -8.00
N SER A 66 -1.33 11.77 -7.43
CA SER A 66 -1.88 12.15 -6.13
C SER A 66 -2.55 13.54 -6.12
N LEU A 67 -1.92 14.57 -6.72
CA LEU A 67 -2.42 15.95 -6.65
C LEU A 67 -3.59 16.20 -7.61
N MET A 68 -3.52 15.70 -8.84
CA MET A 68 -4.57 15.86 -9.85
C MET A 68 -5.88 15.17 -9.43
N PRO A 69 -5.87 13.90 -8.94
CA PRO A 69 -7.05 13.30 -8.33
C PRO A 69 -7.67 14.15 -7.21
N TRP A 70 -6.84 14.73 -6.34
CA TRP A 70 -7.32 15.59 -5.25
C TRP A 70 -7.94 16.90 -5.75
N ALA A 71 -7.34 17.55 -6.74
CA ALA A 71 -7.90 18.74 -7.36
C ALA A 71 -9.25 18.44 -8.05
N LEU A 72 -9.35 17.31 -8.76
CA LEU A 72 -10.59 16.87 -9.39
C LEU A 72 -11.66 16.52 -8.36
N ALA A 73 -11.29 15.90 -7.25
CA ALA A 73 -12.22 15.56 -6.17
C ALA A 73 -12.83 16.80 -5.52
N GLN A 74 -12.04 17.87 -5.37
CA GLN A 74 -12.55 19.15 -4.87
C GLN A 74 -13.45 19.86 -5.89
N ALA A 75 -13.14 19.75 -7.19
CA ALA A 75 -13.95 20.34 -8.26
C ALA A 75 -15.25 19.56 -8.56
N HIS A 76 -15.25 18.25 -8.30
CA HIS A 76 -16.34 17.32 -8.59
C HIS A 76 -16.62 16.39 -7.39
N PRO A 77 -17.02 16.95 -6.23
CA PRO A 77 -17.14 16.19 -4.97
C PRO A 77 -18.26 15.14 -5.00
N ASP A 78 -19.17 15.23 -5.95
CA ASP A 78 -20.28 14.30 -6.17
C ASP A 78 -19.92 13.13 -7.12
N GLU A 79 -18.71 13.10 -7.70
CA GLU A 79 -18.31 12.04 -8.63
C GLU A 79 -17.54 10.88 -7.94
N LEU A 80 -17.17 11.00 -6.66
CA LEU A 80 -16.40 10.00 -5.93
C LEU A 80 -16.63 9.97 -4.41
N THR A 81 -16.44 8.80 -3.82
CA THR A 81 -16.29 8.63 -2.37
C THR A 81 -14.80 8.69 -2.01
N VAL A 82 -14.45 9.60 -1.11
CA VAL A 82 -13.10 9.71 -0.56
C VAL A 82 -13.04 8.96 0.77
N LEU A 83 -12.19 7.93 0.86
CA LEU A 83 -11.92 7.21 2.09
C LEU A 83 -10.76 7.83 2.86
N GLY A 84 -10.83 7.74 4.19
CA GLY A 84 -9.78 8.23 5.08
C GLY A 84 -8.43 7.51 4.88
N PRO A 85 -7.34 8.09 5.42
CA PRO A 85 -5.98 7.63 5.14
C PRO A 85 -5.65 6.21 5.63
N ARG A 86 -6.44 5.68 6.57
CA ARG A 86 -6.31 4.32 7.08
C ARG A 86 -6.94 3.25 6.20
N ALA A 87 -7.76 3.62 5.22
CA ALA A 87 -8.48 2.65 4.41
C ALA A 87 -7.53 1.75 3.60
N PHE A 88 -6.46 2.32 3.04
CA PHE A 88 -5.58 1.63 2.10
C PHE A 88 -4.07 1.81 2.35
N PHE A 89 -3.66 2.96 2.90
CA PHE A 89 -2.27 3.40 2.79
C PHE A 89 -1.51 3.45 4.11
N TYR A 90 -2.20 3.40 5.25
CA TYR A 90 -1.53 3.33 6.54
C TYR A 90 -1.12 1.88 6.87
N PRO A 91 0.06 1.63 7.46
CA PRO A 91 1.17 2.57 7.73
C PRO A 91 1.86 3.07 6.44
N LEU A 92 2.43 4.28 6.49
CA LEU A 92 2.93 5.00 5.31
C LEU A 92 4.36 4.59 4.88
N TRP A 93 4.91 5.26 3.87
CA TRP A 93 6.20 4.95 3.24
C TRP A 93 7.46 5.41 4.01
N HIS A 94 7.31 6.08 5.14
CA HIS A 94 8.47 6.56 5.91
C HIS A 94 9.10 5.43 6.72
N GLU A 95 10.40 5.57 7.01
CA GLU A 95 11.21 4.49 7.55
C GLU A 95 10.66 3.90 8.86
N ASP A 96 10.14 4.72 9.78
CA ASP A 96 9.55 4.20 11.03
C ASP A 96 8.33 3.31 10.80
N ASP A 97 7.46 3.68 9.85
CA ASP A 97 6.25 2.90 9.53
C ASP A 97 6.62 1.64 8.74
N LEU A 98 7.57 1.76 7.79
CA LEU A 98 8.13 0.61 7.09
C LEU A 98 8.82 -0.36 8.04
N TRP A 99 9.57 0.13 9.02
CA TRP A 99 10.23 -0.68 10.03
C TRP A 99 9.21 -1.45 10.87
N VAL A 100 8.19 -0.76 11.40
CA VAL A 100 7.10 -1.39 12.15
C VAL A 100 6.46 -2.52 11.34
N VAL A 101 6.13 -2.28 10.07
CA VAL A 101 5.47 -3.29 9.24
C VAL A 101 6.39 -4.44 8.83
N HIS A 102 7.63 -4.15 8.44
CA HIS A 102 8.51 -5.11 7.76
C HIS A 102 9.58 -5.73 8.64
N LYS A 103 9.86 -5.19 9.84
CA LYS A 103 10.89 -5.69 10.77
C LYS A 103 10.36 -6.04 12.16
N THR A 104 9.14 -5.63 12.49
CA THR A 104 8.51 -5.98 13.78
C THR A 104 7.21 -6.75 13.55
N THR A 105 6.63 -7.27 14.63
CA THR A 105 5.29 -7.87 14.66
C THR A 105 4.26 -6.96 15.33
N ASP A 106 4.56 -5.67 15.44
CA ASP A 106 3.78 -4.71 16.23
C ASP A 106 2.58 -4.14 15.46
N TRP A 107 2.52 -4.33 14.13
CA TRP A 107 1.38 -3.93 13.33
C TRP A 107 0.41 -5.09 13.11
N ASP A 108 -0.84 -4.89 13.53
CA ASP A 108 -1.90 -5.87 13.38
C ASP A 108 -2.84 -5.46 12.26
N PHE A 109 -2.70 -6.11 11.10
CA PHE A 109 -3.55 -5.87 9.93
C PHE A 109 -5.00 -6.33 10.12
N ASP A 110 -5.28 -7.26 11.03
CA ASP A 110 -6.66 -7.68 11.30
C ASP A 110 -7.40 -6.67 12.16
N ARG A 111 -6.68 -6.01 13.08
CA ARG A 111 -7.23 -5.00 13.99
C ARG A 111 -7.13 -3.58 13.47
N SER A 112 -6.44 -3.35 12.35
CA SER A 112 -6.33 -2.01 11.77
C SER A 112 -7.56 -1.55 11.00
N GLU A 113 -8.47 -2.48 10.68
CA GLU A 113 -9.71 -2.25 9.90
C GLU A 113 -9.45 -1.69 8.48
N GLN A 114 -8.20 -1.76 8.01
CA GLN A 114 -7.84 -1.35 6.65
C GLN A 114 -8.26 -2.41 5.63
N PHE A 115 -8.66 -1.97 4.43
CA PHE A 115 -9.02 -2.87 3.34
C PHE A 115 -7.81 -3.39 2.57
N ALA A 116 -6.72 -2.62 2.58
CA ALA A 116 -5.48 -2.97 1.88
C ALA A 116 -4.27 -2.31 2.55
N TYR A 117 -3.08 -2.77 2.17
CA TYR A 117 -1.80 -2.16 2.51
C TYR A 117 -1.00 -1.92 1.24
N HIS A 118 -0.57 -0.68 1.00
CA HIS A 118 0.36 -0.39 -0.08
C HIS A 118 1.79 -0.67 0.40
N ALA A 119 2.44 -1.69 -0.13
CA ALA A 119 3.78 -2.10 0.34
C ALA A 119 4.92 -1.14 -0.03
N TRP A 120 4.64 -0.01 -0.69
CA TRP A 120 5.61 1.05 -1.02
C TRP A 120 6.89 0.56 -1.73
N SER A 121 6.73 -0.39 -2.66
CA SER A 121 7.85 -1.15 -3.26
C SER A 121 8.98 -0.29 -3.83
N SER A 122 8.67 0.89 -4.41
CA SER A 122 9.71 1.81 -4.92
C SER A 122 10.75 2.22 -3.86
N ILE A 123 10.37 2.23 -2.58
CA ILE A 123 11.21 2.61 -1.44
C ILE A 123 11.58 1.38 -0.60
N SER A 124 10.62 0.49 -0.36
CA SER A 124 10.80 -0.65 0.54
C SER A 124 11.51 -1.85 -0.09
N HIS A 125 11.59 -1.92 -1.43
CA HIS A 125 12.06 -3.12 -2.10
C HIS A 125 13.46 -3.53 -1.70
N ALA A 126 14.44 -2.62 -1.79
CA ALA A 126 15.84 -2.94 -1.52
C ALA A 126 16.07 -3.41 -0.07
N SER A 127 15.41 -2.78 0.90
CA SER A 127 15.64 -3.00 2.33
C SER A 127 14.78 -4.12 2.95
N TYR A 128 13.60 -4.37 2.37
CA TYR A 128 12.57 -5.20 2.99
C TYR A 128 12.06 -6.31 2.08
N LEU A 129 11.67 -6.00 0.84
CA LEU A 129 10.94 -6.95 -0.01
C LEU A 129 11.85 -7.86 -0.85
N ALA A 130 13.03 -7.39 -1.28
CA ALA A 130 13.89 -8.10 -2.21
C ALA A 130 14.37 -9.47 -1.70
N SER A 131 14.48 -9.61 -0.37
CA SER A 131 14.88 -10.86 0.28
C SER A 131 13.75 -11.87 0.48
N LEU A 132 12.50 -11.48 0.19
CA LEU A 132 11.34 -12.33 0.43
C LEU A 132 11.22 -13.36 -0.69
N ASP A 133 11.00 -14.60 -0.27
CA ASP A 133 10.54 -15.69 -1.11
C ASP A 133 9.47 -16.49 -0.33
N PRO A 134 8.73 -17.42 -0.98
CA PRO A 134 7.67 -18.17 -0.29
C PRO A 134 8.11 -18.89 0.99
N ASP A 135 9.38 -19.31 1.09
CA ASP A 135 9.91 -19.95 2.29
C ASP A 135 10.33 -18.93 3.35
N ARG A 136 10.95 -17.82 2.96
CA ARG A 136 11.28 -16.70 3.87
C ARG A 136 10.03 -16.10 4.48
N ILE A 137 8.96 -15.95 3.70
CA ILE A 137 7.65 -15.49 4.18
C ILE A 137 7.12 -16.43 5.28
N HIS A 138 7.35 -17.74 5.19
CA HIS A 138 6.92 -18.72 6.19
C HIS A 138 7.90 -18.92 7.35
N ALA A 139 9.04 -18.22 7.38
CA ALA A 139 10.00 -18.35 8.47
C ALA A 139 9.37 -17.88 9.79
N SER A 140 9.37 -18.74 10.81
CA SER A 140 8.75 -18.49 12.11
C SER A 140 9.77 -18.50 13.25
N GLY A 141 9.37 -17.91 14.38
CA GLY A 141 10.18 -17.83 15.59
C GLY A 141 10.72 -16.43 15.87
N GLY A 142 9.96 -15.41 15.50
CA GLY A 142 10.19 -14.02 15.86
C GLY A 142 10.96 -13.18 14.82
N PRO A 143 11.03 -11.85 15.03
CA PRO A 143 11.68 -10.90 14.13
C PRO A 143 13.11 -11.24 13.72
N GLU A 144 13.90 -11.75 14.66
CA GLU A 144 15.29 -12.21 14.43
C GLU A 144 15.37 -13.31 13.35
N ARG A 145 14.30 -14.09 13.18
CA ARG A 145 14.20 -15.14 12.16
C ARG A 145 13.53 -14.68 10.87
N GLY A 146 13.18 -13.40 10.76
CA GLY A 146 12.55 -12.80 9.57
C GLY A 146 11.04 -12.71 9.61
N GLU A 147 10.44 -12.99 10.76
CA GLU A 147 9.01 -12.78 10.96
C GLU A 147 8.71 -11.28 11.09
N SER A 148 7.62 -10.83 10.51
CA SER A 148 7.16 -9.45 10.61
C SER A 148 5.65 -9.38 10.40
N SER A 149 5.07 -8.23 10.72
CA SER A 149 3.66 -7.94 10.48
C SER A 149 3.29 -8.20 9.01
N PHE A 150 4.16 -7.77 8.09
CA PHE A 150 4.00 -8.02 6.66
C PHE A 150 4.04 -9.51 6.30
N THR A 151 5.06 -10.25 6.75
CA THR A 151 5.16 -11.68 6.39
C THR A 151 4.02 -12.48 7.01
N TYR A 152 3.60 -12.14 8.24
CA TYR A 152 2.44 -12.75 8.89
C TYR A 152 1.16 -12.57 8.07
N PHE A 153 0.89 -11.35 7.61
CA PHE A 153 -0.26 -11.06 6.77
C PHE A 153 -0.20 -11.80 5.42
N VAL A 154 0.96 -11.76 4.74
CA VAL A 154 1.12 -12.31 3.39
C VAL A 154 1.10 -13.85 3.36
N ARG A 155 1.52 -14.55 4.42
CA ARG A 155 1.48 -16.03 4.51
C ARG A 155 0.14 -16.62 4.12
N ARG A 156 -0.96 -15.92 4.41
CA ARG A 156 -2.34 -16.34 4.11
C ARG A 156 -2.59 -16.58 2.62
N PHE A 157 -1.81 -15.94 1.76
CA PHE A 157 -1.94 -16.02 0.31
C PHE A 157 -0.88 -16.93 -0.33
N ILE A 158 0.09 -17.41 0.46
CA ILE A 158 1.21 -18.23 -0.03
C ILE A 158 0.99 -19.67 0.44
N HIS A 159 0.22 -20.44 -0.33
CA HIS A 159 -0.08 -21.84 -0.01
C HIS A 159 1.12 -22.77 -0.25
N ASP A 160 1.07 -23.98 0.32
CA ASP A 160 2.14 -24.97 0.16
C ASP A 160 2.43 -25.33 -1.30
N SER A 161 1.42 -25.31 -2.17
CA SER A 161 1.60 -25.51 -3.61
C SER A 161 2.49 -24.45 -4.26
N ILE A 162 2.37 -23.18 -3.84
CA ILE A 162 3.23 -22.08 -4.33
C ILE A 162 4.67 -22.31 -3.84
N ARG A 163 4.84 -22.77 -2.60
CA ARG A 163 6.16 -23.05 -2.03
C ARG A 163 6.84 -24.22 -2.75
N GLU A 164 6.10 -25.27 -3.07
CA GLU A 164 6.60 -26.41 -3.83
C GLU A 164 7.02 -26.03 -5.25
N GLN A 165 6.17 -25.26 -5.96
CA GLN A 165 6.52 -24.72 -7.28
C GLN A 165 7.77 -23.85 -7.22
N TRP A 166 7.90 -23.00 -6.21
CA TRP A 166 9.08 -22.17 -5.98
C TRP A 166 10.35 -23.01 -5.77
N ARG A 167 10.31 -23.99 -4.87
CA ARG A 167 11.45 -24.88 -4.59
C ARG A 167 11.88 -25.65 -5.82
N THR A 168 10.91 -26.15 -6.60
CA THR A 168 11.17 -26.85 -7.86
C THR A 168 11.86 -25.94 -8.87
N ALA A 169 11.34 -24.72 -9.08
CA ALA A 169 11.94 -23.74 -9.98
C ALA A 169 13.35 -23.33 -9.53
N LYS A 170 13.58 -23.14 -8.23
CA LYS A 170 14.88 -22.81 -7.65
C LYS A 170 15.88 -23.96 -7.84
N ALA A 171 15.46 -25.21 -7.62
CA ALA A 171 16.29 -26.38 -7.87
C ALA A 171 16.68 -26.50 -9.35
N ASN A 172 15.73 -26.34 -10.26
CA ASN A 172 15.99 -26.40 -11.71
C ASN A 172 16.95 -25.32 -12.18
N ARG A 173 16.81 -24.07 -11.70
CA ARG A 173 17.77 -22.99 -11.97
C ARG A 173 19.17 -23.26 -11.43
N THR A 174 19.27 -23.99 -10.31
CA THR A 174 20.56 -24.33 -9.70
C THR A 174 21.24 -25.49 -10.43
N LEU A 175 20.44 -26.37 -11.06
CA LEU A 175 20.92 -27.55 -11.79
C LEU A 175 21.31 -27.30 -13.24
N GLY A 176 21.05 -26.11 -13.80
CA GLY A 176 21.66 -25.66 -15.07
C GLY A 176 21.54 -26.65 -16.22
N ILE A 177 20.29 -26.99 -16.56
CA ILE A 177 19.83 -27.08 -17.96
C ILE A 177 19.21 -25.72 -18.28
#